data_AF-A0AAW0TDE0-F1
#
_entry.id   AF-A0AAW0TDE0-F1
#
_cell.length_a   1.000
_cell.length_b   1.000
_cell.length_c   1.000
_cell.angle_alpha   90.00
_cell.angle_beta   90.00
_cell.angle_gamma   90.00
#
_symmetry.space_group_name_H-M   'P 1'
#
loop_
_entity.id
_entity.type
_entity.pdbx_description
1 polymer ?
#
loop_
_entity_poly.entity_id
_entity_poly.type
_entity_poly.pdbx_seq_one_letter_code
_entity_poly.pdbx_strand_id
1 'polypeptide(L)'
;MESGDIPDEAITASSSHNHIVGPHNARVRKEKEGGAWCPKDQVSESARESLTVDLAAVHVVTAVGTQGRFGNGDGKEYTEEYMLEYWRPGLDSFRSFTGNVNTYLEQKNQLAPPLLATKVRFIPISSHPRTVCLRVELYGCNATGGLLSYEGVDGAVRDPGFQLGDDSYDGARGPGLLRHGLGQLYDGELGRPLNQLQLQAYGRGKGWEWVGWSRRQLEGQPLILIFTFESMRNFTLLSLHAFASQEDDFGLPSKVEVYFGDNATNYHEQVLTSPFHLARRAGPREPQPNLGPPPPHCQRP
;
A
#
# COMPACT_ATOMS: atom_id res chain seq x y z
N MET A 1 0.24 18.16 -1.05
CA MET A 1 -0.64 18.98 -1.91
C MET A 1 -0.69 20.43 -1.42
N GLU A 2 -1.10 20.67 -0.17
CA GLU A 2 -1.22 22.00 0.45
C GLU A 2 0.10 22.81 0.42
N SER A 3 1.23 22.12 0.62
CA SER A 3 2.57 22.69 0.63
C SER A 3 2.99 23.32 -0.70
N GLY A 4 2.48 22.82 -1.83
CA GLY A 4 2.92 23.19 -3.17
C GLY A 4 4.05 22.32 -3.74
N ASP A 5 4.54 21.31 -3.00
CA ASP A 5 5.62 20.42 -3.48
C ASP A 5 5.22 19.62 -4.72
N ILE A 6 3.94 19.27 -4.83
CA ILE A 6 3.35 18.72 -6.06
C ILE A 6 3.00 19.92 -6.95
N PRO A 7 3.58 20.07 -8.15
CA PRO A 7 3.33 21.22 -9.02
C PRO A 7 1.94 21.15 -9.68
N ASP A 8 1.42 22.25 -10.21
CA ASP A 8 0.06 22.31 -10.77
C ASP A 8 -0.11 21.38 -11.99
N GLU A 9 0.94 21.20 -12.79
CA GLU A 9 0.96 20.33 -13.98
C GLU A 9 0.84 18.84 -13.61
N ALA A 10 1.19 18.48 -12.38
CA ALA A 10 1.06 17.13 -11.86
C ALA A 10 -0.37 16.82 -11.39
N ILE A 11 -1.28 17.79 -11.43
CA ILE A 11 -2.68 17.63 -11.00
C ILE A 11 -3.58 17.77 -12.23
N THR A 12 -4.18 16.66 -12.64
CA THR A 12 -5.03 16.59 -13.85
C THR A 12 -6.42 16.05 -13.50
N ALA A 13 -7.40 16.27 -14.37
CA ALA A 13 -8.75 15.74 -14.18
C ALA A 13 -9.35 15.27 -15.50
N SER A 14 -10.34 14.38 -15.42
CA SER A 14 -11.16 13.97 -16.58
C SER A 14 -11.90 15.13 -17.22
N SER A 15 -12.42 16.04 -16.39
CA SER A 15 -13.14 17.23 -16.82
C SER A 15 -13.08 18.32 -15.74
N SER A 16 -13.57 19.51 -16.07
CA SER A 16 -13.81 20.57 -15.09
C SER A 16 -15.02 21.38 -15.54
N HIS A 17 -15.88 21.78 -14.61
CA HIS A 17 -17.07 22.57 -14.93
C HIS A 17 -16.72 23.87 -15.65
N ASN A 18 -15.65 24.54 -15.21
CA ASN A 18 -15.02 25.66 -15.88
C ASN A 18 -13.58 25.81 -15.37
N HIS A 19 -12.88 26.86 -15.82
CA HIS A 19 -11.48 27.10 -15.45
C HIS A 19 -11.26 27.49 -13.98
N ILE A 20 -12.23 28.13 -13.31
CA ILE A 20 -12.10 28.56 -11.91
C ILE A 20 -12.24 27.39 -10.92
N VAL A 21 -12.76 26.25 -11.35
CA VAL A 21 -12.82 25.00 -10.56
C VAL A 21 -12.01 23.86 -11.21
N GLY A 22 -10.87 24.24 -11.80
CA GLY A 22 -9.93 23.29 -12.40
C GLY A 22 -9.16 22.43 -11.39
N PRO A 23 -8.43 21.40 -11.86
CA PRO A 23 -7.72 20.44 -11.02
C PRO A 23 -6.67 21.08 -10.08
N HIS A 24 -6.00 22.14 -10.52
CA HIS A 24 -5.01 22.86 -9.70
C HIS A 24 -5.60 23.52 -8.44
N ASN A 25 -6.93 23.70 -8.39
CA ASN A 25 -7.64 24.20 -7.21
C ASN A 25 -8.02 23.09 -6.22
N ALA A 26 -7.67 21.84 -6.48
CA ALA A 26 -7.98 20.70 -5.63
C ALA A 26 -7.04 20.53 -4.42
N ARG A 27 -6.33 21.58 -3.97
CA ARG A 27 -5.41 21.47 -2.82
C ARG A 27 -6.18 21.71 -1.52
N VAL A 28 -6.08 20.80 -0.56
CA VAL A 28 -6.67 20.97 0.79
C VAL A 28 -6.30 22.33 1.40
N ARG A 29 -7.26 22.94 2.12
CA ARG A 29 -7.13 24.26 2.81
C ARG A 29 -6.68 25.43 1.94
N LYS A 30 -6.63 25.27 0.61
CA LYS A 30 -6.44 26.37 -0.33
C LYS A 30 -7.80 26.75 -0.92
N GLU A 31 -8.03 28.04 -1.04
CA GLU A 31 -9.25 28.63 -1.61
C GLU A 31 -8.86 29.62 -2.69
N LYS A 32 -8.25 29.09 -3.75
CA LYS A 32 -7.97 29.85 -4.96
C LYS A 32 -9.19 29.78 -5.88
N GLU A 33 -9.50 30.90 -6.54
CA GLU A 33 -10.58 30.98 -7.53
C GLU A 33 -11.91 30.41 -7.01
N GLY A 34 -12.49 29.42 -7.70
CA GLY A 34 -13.74 28.77 -7.32
C GLY A 34 -13.63 27.88 -6.07
N GLY A 35 -12.43 27.66 -5.54
CA GLY A 35 -12.17 27.09 -4.22
C GLY A 35 -12.04 25.56 -4.13
N ALA A 36 -12.14 24.84 -5.25
CA ALA A 36 -11.94 23.39 -5.34
C ALA A 36 -11.82 22.94 -6.81
N TRP A 37 -11.55 21.66 -7.06
CA TRP A 37 -11.88 21.05 -8.35
C TRP A 37 -13.33 20.56 -8.35
N CYS A 38 -14.06 20.82 -9.44
CA CYS A 38 -15.40 20.28 -9.65
C CYS A 38 -15.50 19.74 -11.10
N PRO A 39 -15.92 18.47 -11.29
CA PRO A 39 -16.11 17.92 -12.63
C PRO A 39 -17.21 18.66 -13.39
N LYS A 40 -17.19 18.52 -14.71
CA LYS A 40 -18.15 19.18 -15.60
C LYS A 40 -19.56 18.64 -15.44
N ASP A 41 -19.67 17.32 -15.45
CA ASP A 41 -20.93 16.61 -15.37
C ASP A 41 -21.22 16.18 -13.93
N GLN A 42 -22.50 15.92 -13.63
CA GLN A 42 -22.91 15.43 -12.32
C GLN A 42 -22.37 14.01 -12.11
N VAL A 43 -21.96 13.72 -10.88
CA VAL A 43 -21.44 12.41 -10.47
C VAL A 43 -22.61 11.52 -10.02
N SER A 44 -22.57 10.26 -10.43
CA SER A 44 -23.47 9.17 -10.06
C SER A 44 -22.65 7.88 -9.91
N GLU A 45 -23.28 6.75 -9.59
CA GLU A 45 -22.60 5.44 -9.47
C GLU A 45 -21.93 4.97 -10.76
N SER A 46 -22.43 5.39 -11.93
CA SER A 46 -21.93 4.98 -13.25
C SER A 46 -21.02 6.01 -13.92
N ALA A 47 -21.05 7.27 -13.46
CA ALA A 47 -20.20 8.33 -14.00
C ALA A 47 -18.77 8.19 -13.48
N ARG A 48 -17.78 8.24 -14.39
CA ARG A 48 -16.35 8.10 -14.05
C ARG A 48 -15.60 9.42 -14.20
N GLU A 49 -15.99 10.42 -13.43
CA GLU A 49 -15.18 11.61 -13.25
C GLU A 49 -13.98 11.29 -12.35
N SER A 50 -12.85 11.98 -12.54
CA SER A 50 -11.64 11.71 -11.78
C SER A 50 -10.69 12.90 -11.68
N LEU A 51 -9.98 12.96 -10.57
CA LEU A 51 -8.83 13.83 -10.32
C LEU A 51 -7.60 12.95 -10.13
N THR A 52 -6.59 13.13 -10.97
CA THR A 52 -5.34 12.37 -10.92
C THR A 52 -4.19 13.25 -10.44
N VAL A 53 -3.44 12.75 -9.47
CA VAL A 53 -2.23 13.35 -8.93
C VAL A 53 -1.04 12.49 -9.32
N ASP A 54 -0.11 13.06 -10.07
CA ASP A 54 1.18 12.46 -10.41
C ASP A 54 2.22 12.81 -9.33
N LEU A 55 2.89 11.78 -8.80
CA LEU A 55 3.91 11.92 -7.76
C LEU A 55 5.33 11.92 -8.33
N ALA A 56 5.49 11.75 -9.65
CA ALA A 56 6.74 11.67 -10.41
C ALA A 56 7.69 10.49 -10.06
N ALA A 57 7.67 10.02 -8.83
CA ALA A 57 8.41 8.88 -8.32
C ALA A 57 7.53 8.00 -7.42
N VAL A 58 7.98 6.80 -7.09
CA VAL A 58 7.23 5.90 -6.20
C VAL A 58 7.24 6.47 -4.79
N HIS A 59 6.05 6.64 -4.22
CA HIS A 59 5.84 7.04 -2.84
C HIS A 59 5.07 5.96 -2.09
N VAL A 60 5.32 5.86 -0.79
CA VAL A 60 4.46 5.13 0.15
C VAL A 60 3.42 6.12 0.65
N VAL A 61 2.16 5.92 0.24
CA VAL A 61 1.00 6.73 0.63
C VAL A 61 0.28 6.02 1.77
N THR A 62 0.30 6.62 2.96
CA THR A 62 -0.23 6.04 4.20
C THR A 62 -1.61 6.58 4.56
N ALA A 63 -1.99 7.74 4.01
CA ALA A 63 -3.33 8.28 4.16
C ALA A 63 -3.67 9.24 3.01
N VAL A 64 -4.96 9.47 2.80
CA VAL A 64 -5.45 10.57 1.98
C VAL A 64 -6.34 11.50 2.81
N GLY A 65 -6.25 12.79 2.56
CA GLY A 65 -7.17 13.80 3.09
C GLY A 65 -8.10 14.26 1.97
N THR A 66 -9.36 14.51 2.31
CA THR A 66 -10.35 15.06 1.36
C THR A 66 -11.18 16.14 2.03
N GLN A 67 -11.59 17.13 1.24
CA GLN A 67 -12.36 18.29 1.69
C GLN A 67 -13.26 18.78 0.56
N GLY A 68 -14.48 19.23 0.88
CA GLY A 68 -15.40 19.83 -0.10
C GLY A 68 -15.02 21.26 -0.49
N ARG A 69 -15.85 21.89 -1.32
CA ARG A 69 -15.74 23.31 -1.70
C ARG A 69 -16.37 24.19 -0.62
N PHE A 70 -15.56 25.05 0.02
CA PHE A 70 -16.08 26.03 0.97
C PHE A 70 -16.56 27.31 0.26
N GLY A 71 -15.77 27.81 -0.71
CA GLY A 71 -16.16 28.95 -1.55
C GLY A 71 -16.59 30.18 -0.75
N ASN A 72 -15.77 30.62 0.21
CA ASN A 72 -16.07 31.75 1.12
C ASN A 72 -17.40 31.62 1.91
N GLY A 73 -17.90 30.39 2.12
CA GLY A 73 -19.13 30.12 2.88
C GLY A 73 -20.37 29.88 2.02
N ASP A 74 -20.30 30.14 0.71
CA ASP A 74 -21.38 29.88 -0.25
C ASP A 74 -21.33 28.46 -0.83
N GLY A 75 -20.20 27.77 -0.66
CA GLY A 75 -19.97 26.40 -1.14
C GLY A 75 -20.78 25.36 -0.38
N LYS A 76 -21.45 24.50 -1.14
CA LYS A 76 -22.27 23.39 -0.61
C LYS A 76 -21.91 22.04 -1.24
N GLU A 77 -20.97 22.04 -2.17
CA GLU A 77 -20.56 20.89 -2.96
C GLU A 77 -19.39 20.16 -2.30
N TYR A 78 -19.58 18.87 -2.06
CA TYR A 78 -18.57 17.99 -1.46
C TYR A 78 -18.75 16.57 -2.02
N THR A 79 -17.80 15.70 -1.74
CA THR A 79 -17.86 14.30 -2.15
C THR A 79 -18.07 13.42 -0.93
N GLU A 80 -19.16 12.65 -0.95
CA GLU A 80 -19.55 11.75 0.16
C GLU A 80 -18.71 10.49 0.15
N GLU A 81 -18.56 9.90 -1.03
CA GLU A 81 -17.85 8.66 -1.26
C GLU A 81 -16.93 8.84 -2.46
N TYR A 82 -15.79 8.16 -2.43
CA TYR A 82 -14.90 8.12 -3.56
C TYR A 82 -14.21 6.77 -3.63
N MET A 83 -13.66 6.48 -4.78
CA MET A 83 -12.77 5.37 -5.01
C MET A 83 -11.38 5.90 -5.32
N LEU A 84 -10.35 5.30 -4.72
CA LEU A 84 -8.96 5.56 -5.13
C LEU A 84 -8.54 4.53 -6.14
N GLU A 85 -8.03 4.98 -7.27
CA GLU A 85 -7.22 4.20 -8.19
C GLU A 85 -5.75 4.60 -8.01
N TYR A 86 -4.82 3.65 -8.03
CA TYR A 86 -3.39 3.99 -7.98
C TYR A 86 -2.56 3.15 -8.95
N TRP A 87 -1.38 3.65 -9.29
CA TRP A 87 -0.45 3.00 -10.23
C TRP A 87 0.96 3.01 -9.67
N ARG A 88 1.75 1.98 -9.99
CA ARG A 88 3.22 1.97 -9.88
C ARG A 88 3.84 1.13 -11.01
N PRO A 89 5.13 1.28 -11.33
CA PRO A 89 5.82 0.39 -12.26
C PRO A 89 5.70 -1.08 -11.81
N GLY A 90 5.40 -1.97 -12.75
CA GLY A 90 5.21 -3.40 -12.48
C GLY A 90 3.82 -3.82 -12.01
N LEU A 91 2.89 -2.88 -11.80
CA LEU A 91 1.49 -3.17 -11.53
C LEU A 91 0.67 -3.07 -12.82
N ASP A 92 0.07 -4.18 -13.26
CA ASP A 92 -0.60 -4.29 -14.58
C ASP A 92 -1.89 -3.46 -14.70
N SER A 93 -2.49 -2.99 -13.60
CA SER A 93 -3.74 -2.23 -13.60
C SER A 93 -3.95 -1.39 -12.33
N PHE A 94 -4.92 -0.49 -12.35
CA PHE A 94 -5.31 0.28 -11.17
C PHE A 94 -6.10 -0.58 -10.18
N ARG A 95 -5.92 -0.32 -8.89
CA ARG A 95 -6.75 -0.91 -7.83
C ARG A 95 -7.57 0.13 -7.09
N SER A 96 -8.79 -0.27 -6.76
CA SER A 96 -9.86 0.53 -6.19
C SER A 96 -9.96 0.42 -4.66
N PHE A 97 -10.07 1.55 -3.95
CA PHE A 97 -10.34 1.59 -2.50
C PHE A 97 -11.49 2.53 -2.18
N THR A 98 -12.39 2.13 -1.30
CA THR A 98 -13.50 2.99 -0.85
C THR A 98 -13.01 4.07 0.11
N GLY A 99 -13.51 5.30 -0.09
CA GLY A 99 -13.18 6.52 0.65
C GLY A 99 -14.16 6.86 1.78
N ASN A 100 -14.44 8.16 1.95
CA ASN A 100 -15.24 8.73 3.05
C ASN A 100 -16.67 8.17 3.17
N VAL A 101 -17.30 8.44 4.32
CA VAL A 101 -18.73 8.19 4.62
C VAL A 101 -19.44 9.41 5.24
N ASN A 102 -18.85 10.62 5.24
CA ASN A 102 -19.46 11.84 5.84
C ASN A 102 -19.00 13.16 5.18
N THR A 103 -19.59 14.30 5.62
CA THR A 103 -19.82 15.47 4.76
C THR A 103 -19.26 16.84 5.21
N TYR A 104 -18.59 16.98 6.38
CA TYR A 104 -18.36 18.33 6.96
C TYR A 104 -16.98 18.62 7.60
N LEU A 105 -16.04 17.67 7.70
CA LEU A 105 -14.67 17.93 8.16
C LEU A 105 -13.64 17.41 7.13
N GLU A 106 -12.40 17.92 7.17
CA GLU A 106 -11.30 17.27 6.46
C GLU A 106 -11.24 15.82 6.93
N GLN A 107 -11.60 14.90 6.05
CA GLN A 107 -11.64 13.48 6.38
C GLN A 107 -10.33 12.87 5.92
N LYS A 108 -9.48 12.60 6.90
CA LYS A 108 -8.23 11.86 6.69
C LYS A 108 -8.51 10.38 6.83
N ASN A 109 -8.42 9.65 5.72
CA ASN A 109 -8.56 8.20 5.71
C ASN A 109 -7.18 7.56 5.69
N GLN A 110 -6.91 6.74 6.70
CA GLN A 110 -5.72 5.90 6.74
C GLN A 110 -5.85 4.77 5.73
N LEU A 111 -4.78 4.53 4.98
CA LEU A 111 -4.67 3.42 4.05
C LEU A 111 -3.95 2.30 4.79
N ALA A 112 -4.67 1.23 5.10
CA ALA A 112 -4.15 0.04 5.77
C ALA A 112 -4.49 -1.19 4.92
N PRO A 113 -3.52 -1.73 4.16
CA PRO A 113 -2.10 -1.34 4.10
C PRO A 113 -1.84 -0.01 3.35
N PRO A 114 -0.65 0.61 3.51
CA PRO A 114 -0.22 1.74 2.69
C PRO A 114 -0.15 1.37 1.19
N LEU A 115 -0.30 2.38 0.32
CA LEU A 115 -0.16 2.21 -1.14
C LEU A 115 1.25 2.57 -1.59
N LEU A 116 1.85 1.76 -2.46
CA LEU A 116 3.01 2.18 -3.24
C LEU A 116 2.54 2.71 -4.59
N ALA A 117 2.70 4.01 -4.81
CA ALA A 117 2.13 4.67 -5.98
C ALA A 117 3.06 5.74 -6.58
N THR A 118 3.09 5.83 -7.91
CA THR A 118 3.56 6.99 -8.67
C THR A 118 2.41 7.89 -9.10
N LYS A 119 1.18 7.38 -9.14
CA LYS A 119 -0.03 8.14 -9.45
C LYS A 119 -1.17 7.69 -8.55
N VAL A 120 -1.95 8.65 -8.06
CA VAL A 120 -3.17 8.40 -7.31
C VAL A 120 -4.31 9.16 -7.97
N ARG A 121 -5.41 8.47 -8.24
CA ARG A 121 -6.60 9.01 -8.88
C ARG A 121 -7.78 8.88 -7.93
N PHE A 122 -8.43 10.01 -7.66
CA PHE A 122 -9.65 10.10 -6.89
C PHE A 122 -10.84 10.07 -7.84
N ILE A 123 -11.72 9.09 -7.69
CA ILE A 123 -12.94 8.93 -8.47
C ILE A 123 -14.11 9.19 -7.52
N PRO A 124 -14.72 10.40 -7.53
CA PRO A 124 -15.92 10.63 -6.74
C PRO A 124 -17.04 9.69 -7.15
N ILE A 125 -17.79 9.19 -6.17
CA ILE A 125 -18.95 8.32 -6.34
C ILE A 125 -20.14 8.97 -5.63
N SER A 126 -21.34 8.84 -6.19
CA SER A 126 -22.56 9.27 -5.53
C SER A 126 -23.73 8.37 -5.88
N SER A 127 -24.52 8.01 -4.87
CA SER A 127 -25.74 7.21 -5.02
C SER A 127 -26.85 7.94 -5.79
N HIS A 128 -26.79 9.27 -5.89
CA HIS A 128 -27.75 10.08 -6.62
C HIS A 128 -27.01 11.12 -7.47
N PRO A 129 -27.46 11.43 -8.70
CA PRO A 129 -26.82 12.44 -9.53
C PRO A 129 -26.73 13.80 -8.84
N ARG A 130 -25.49 14.28 -8.60
CA ARG A 130 -25.24 15.59 -8.00
C ARG A 130 -23.91 16.20 -8.45
N THR A 131 -23.81 17.52 -8.31
CA THR A 131 -22.52 18.21 -8.41
C THR A 131 -21.70 17.93 -7.15
N VAL A 132 -20.45 17.53 -7.35
CA VAL A 132 -19.47 17.31 -6.27
C VAL A 132 -18.26 18.17 -6.52
N CYS A 133 -17.48 18.42 -5.47
CA CYS A 133 -16.19 19.09 -5.59
C CYS A 133 -15.20 18.47 -4.61
N LEU A 134 -13.93 18.40 -4.99
CA LEU A 134 -12.85 17.88 -4.16
C LEU A 134 -11.70 18.86 -4.03
N ARG A 135 -11.21 18.91 -2.80
CA ARG A 135 -9.83 19.21 -2.45
C ARG A 135 -9.23 17.97 -1.80
N VAL A 136 -7.98 17.66 -2.09
CA VAL A 136 -7.31 16.44 -1.67
C VAL A 136 -5.93 16.73 -1.07
N GLU A 137 -5.48 15.80 -0.23
CA GLU A 137 -4.14 15.74 0.34
C GLU A 137 -3.65 14.28 0.30
N LEU A 138 -2.35 14.08 0.06
CA LEU A 138 -1.70 12.78 0.09
C LEU A 138 -0.66 12.81 1.22
N TYR A 139 -0.76 11.87 2.14
CA TYR A 139 0.16 11.73 3.26
C TYR A 139 1.03 10.50 3.06
N GLY A 140 2.34 10.66 3.22
CA GLY A 140 3.29 9.60 2.92
C GLY A 140 4.73 10.08 2.93
N CYS A 141 5.58 9.31 2.27
CA CYS A 141 6.99 9.63 2.05
C CYS A 141 7.50 8.93 0.78
N ASN A 142 8.68 9.31 0.32
CA ASN A 142 9.32 8.68 -0.83
C ASN A 142 9.58 7.20 -0.53
N ALA A 143 9.27 6.32 -1.47
CA ALA A 143 9.56 4.90 -1.29
C ALA A 143 11.07 4.67 -1.39
N THR A 144 11.65 4.09 -0.34
CA THR A 144 13.06 3.69 -0.31
C THR A 144 13.18 2.18 -0.48
N GLY A 145 14.00 1.71 -1.41
CA GLY A 145 14.27 0.28 -1.62
C GLY A 145 14.02 -0.19 -3.05
N GLY A 146 13.08 0.45 -3.76
CA GLY A 146 12.84 0.23 -5.20
C GLY A 146 12.45 -1.19 -5.58
N LEU A 147 11.82 -1.92 -4.65
CA LEU A 147 11.17 -3.19 -4.94
C LEU A 147 9.88 -2.89 -5.73
N LEU A 148 9.72 -3.53 -6.89
CA LEU A 148 8.55 -3.38 -7.75
C LEU A 148 7.50 -4.46 -7.45
N SER A 149 7.97 -5.70 -7.27
CA SER A 149 7.12 -6.85 -6.98
C SER A 149 7.91 -7.96 -6.29
N TYR A 150 7.19 -8.81 -5.57
CA TYR A 150 7.65 -10.15 -5.25
C TYR A 150 6.70 -11.21 -5.82
N GLU A 151 7.26 -12.36 -6.14
CA GLU A 151 6.54 -13.52 -6.67
C GLU A 151 6.82 -14.75 -5.81
N GLY A 152 5.84 -15.63 -5.69
CA GLY A 152 5.96 -16.81 -4.86
C GLY A 152 4.62 -17.51 -4.65
N VAL A 153 4.67 -18.68 -4.02
CA VAL A 153 3.45 -19.40 -3.62
C VAL A 153 2.69 -18.55 -2.60
N ASP A 154 1.37 -18.42 -2.75
CA ASP A 154 0.53 -17.70 -1.78
C ASP A 154 0.54 -18.45 -0.44
N GLY A 155 0.32 -17.74 0.65
CA GLY A 155 0.33 -18.34 1.97
C GLY A 155 -0.84 -19.31 2.21
N ALA A 156 -0.65 -20.20 3.17
CA ALA A 156 -1.58 -21.27 3.49
C ALA A 156 -2.75 -20.78 4.36
N VAL A 157 -3.90 -21.44 4.21
CA VAL A 157 -4.93 -21.47 5.25
C VAL A 157 -4.67 -22.71 6.12
N ARG A 158 -4.64 -22.53 7.44
CA ARG A 158 -4.41 -23.61 8.41
C ARG A 158 -5.51 -23.65 9.45
N ASP A 159 -6.02 -24.85 9.69
CA ASP A 159 -7.03 -25.05 10.73
C ASP A 159 -6.43 -25.16 12.15
N PRO A 160 -7.16 -24.67 13.17
CA PRO A 160 -8.40 -23.90 13.07
C PRO A 160 -8.13 -22.40 12.89
N GLY A 161 -8.57 -21.84 11.77
CA GLY A 161 -8.77 -20.39 11.59
C GLY A 161 -7.55 -19.52 11.32
N PHE A 162 -6.36 -20.09 11.08
CA PHE A 162 -5.20 -19.32 10.63
C PHE A 162 -5.31 -18.98 9.15
N GLN A 163 -5.38 -17.69 8.83
CA GLN A 163 -5.35 -17.17 7.46
C GLN A 163 -3.97 -16.54 7.24
N LEU A 164 -3.04 -17.32 6.69
CA LEU A 164 -1.66 -16.89 6.47
C LEU A 164 -1.38 -16.58 5.00
N GLY A 165 -2.43 -16.46 4.19
CA GLY A 165 -2.34 -15.93 2.83
C GLY A 165 -1.98 -14.46 2.86
N ASP A 166 -1.43 -13.98 1.75
CA ASP A 166 -1.10 -12.57 1.62
C ASP A 166 -2.38 -11.79 1.27
N ASP A 167 -3.08 -11.25 2.29
CA ASP A 167 -4.39 -10.60 2.16
C ASP A 167 -4.28 -9.27 1.40
N SER A 168 -3.20 -8.53 1.59
CA SER A 168 -2.97 -7.26 0.91
C SER A 168 -2.37 -7.38 -0.49
N TYR A 169 -2.05 -8.59 -0.96
CA TYR A 169 -1.36 -8.75 -2.23
C TYR A 169 -2.10 -8.08 -3.39
N ASP A 170 -1.40 -7.14 -4.01
CA ASP A 170 -1.94 -6.26 -5.03
C ASP A 170 -1.57 -6.67 -6.47
N GLY A 171 -0.93 -7.82 -6.65
CA GLY A 171 -0.62 -8.38 -7.95
C GLY A 171 -1.66 -9.38 -8.46
N ALA A 172 -1.29 -10.07 -9.54
CA ALA A 172 -2.06 -11.16 -10.10
C ALA A 172 -2.00 -12.41 -9.19
N ARG A 173 -3.16 -13.05 -8.99
CA ARG A 173 -3.26 -14.35 -8.32
C ARG A 173 -3.56 -15.43 -9.35
N GLY A 174 -2.58 -16.28 -9.62
CA GLY A 174 -2.75 -17.53 -10.34
C GLY A 174 -3.12 -18.68 -9.39
N PRO A 175 -3.12 -19.94 -9.86
CA PRO A 175 -3.39 -21.13 -9.03
C PRO A 175 -2.36 -21.27 -7.90
N GLY A 176 -2.62 -20.62 -6.76
CA GLY A 176 -1.72 -20.59 -5.59
C GLY A 176 -0.41 -19.81 -5.80
N LEU A 177 -0.28 -19.01 -6.86
CA LEU A 177 0.94 -18.28 -7.19
C LEU A 177 0.66 -16.79 -7.32
N LEU A 178 1.46 -15.99 -6.62
CA LEU A 178 1.42 -14.53 -6.60
C LEU A 178 2.45 -13.98 -7.60
N ARG A 179 2.05 -13.03 -8.45
CA ARG A 179 2.95 -12.35 -9.42
C ARG A 179 2.67 -10.86 -9.57
N HIS A 180 3.69 -10.09 -9.93
CA HIS A 180 3.59 -8.68 -10.31
C HIS A 180 2.95 -7.76 -9.25
N GLY A 181 3.09 -8.13 -7.98
CA GLY A 181 2.49 -7.42 -6.85
C GLY A 181 3.41 -7.28 -5.65
N LEU A 182 2.92 -6.48 -4.71
CA LEU A 182 3.42 -6.29 -3.37
C LEU A 182 2.25 -6.53 -2.41
N GLY A 183 2.55 -6.69 -1.13
CA GLY A 183 1.58 -7.03 -0.10
C GLY A 183 2.28 -7.09 1.25
N GLN A 184 1.83 -7.99 2.11
CA GLN A 184 2.21 -8.02 3.51
C GLN A 184 3.71 -8.23 3.76
N LEU A 185 4.43 -8.84 2.82
CA LEU A 185 5.88 -9.02 2.98
C LEU A 185 6.67 -7.71 2.84
N TYR A 186 6.03 -6.63 2.39
CA TYR A 186 6.68 -5.34 2.11
C TYR A 186 5.82 -4.11 2.50
N ASP A 187 4.73 -4.29 3.24
CA ASP A 187 3.84 -3.17 3.62
C ASP A 187 4.34 -2.36 4.84
N GLY A 188 5.42 -2.81 5.47
CA GLY A 188 6.07 -2.15 6.61
C GLY A 188 5.44 -2.48 7.97
N GLU A 189 4.41 -3.33 8.00
CA GLU A 189 3.81 -3.81 9.24
C GLU A 189 4.55 -5.04 9.76
N LEU A 190 4.81 -5.05 11.07
CA LEU A 190 5.40 -6.22 11.74
C LEU A 190 4.30 -6.99 12.45
N GLY A 191 4.26 -8.31 12.19
CA GLY A 191 3.33 -9.20 12.86
C GLY A 191 3.54 -9.25 14.37
N ARG A 192 2.44 -9.36 15.11
CA ARG A 192 2.46 -9.44 16.58
C ARG A 192 2.60 -10.90 17.03
N PRO A 193 3.03 -11.12 18.29
CA PRO A 193 3.04 -12.45 18.88
C PRO A 193 1.64 -13.08 18.88
N LEU A 194 1.56 -14.41 18.70
CA LEU A 194 0.29 -15.15 18.57
C LEU A 194 -0.67 -14.97 19.76
N ASN A 195 -0.15 -14.77 20.97
CA ASN A 195 -0.94 -14.54 22.18
C ASN A 195 -1.58 -13.14 22.26
N GLN A 196 -1.16 -12.21 21.39
CA GLN A 196 -1.73 -10.87 21.23
C GLN A 196 -2.52 -10.73 19.92
N LEU A 197 -2.63 -11.81 19.14
CA LEU A 197 -3.48 -11.80 17.97
C LEU A 197 -4.93 -11.61 18.40
N GLN A 198 -5.53 -10.56 17.87
CA GLN A 198 -6.96 -10.41 17.92
C GLN A 198 -7.56 -11.55 17.08
N LEU A 199 -8.30 -12.44 17.75
CA LEU A 199 -8.96 -13.60 17.14
C LEU A 199 -9.86 -13.22 15.94
N GLN A 200 -10.27 -11.95 15.83
CA GLN A 200 -11.16 -11.40 14.81
C GLN A 200 -10.90 -9.90 14.60
N ALA A 201 -9.68 -9.49 14.25
CA ALA A 201 -9.46 -8.09 13.85
C ALA A 201 -10.24 -7.83 12.55
N TYR A 202 -11.37 -7.13 12.63
CA TYR A 202 -12.13 -6.66 11.47
C TYR A 202 -12.55 -7.76 10.46
N GLY A 203 -12.87 -8.97 10.94
CA GLY A 203 -13.25 -10.09 10.08
C GLY A 203 -12.10 -10.76 9.33
N ARG A 204 -10.85 -10.33 9.55
CA ARG A 204 -9.64 -11.00 9.06
C ARG A 204 -9.24 -12.09 10.05
N GLY A 205 -8.99 -13.30 9.56
CA GLY A 205 -8.78 -14.50 10.40
C GLY A 205 -7.58 -14.41 11.35
N LYS A 206 -7.38 -15.45 12.17
CA LYS A 206 -6.23 -15.51 13.09
C LYS A 206 -4.93 -15.48 12.27
N GLY A 207 -3.95 -14.67 12.68
CA GLY A 207 -2.64 -14.63 12.04
C GLY A 207 -2.58 -13.85 10.73
N TRP A 208 -3.61 -13.07 10.40
CA TRP A 208 -3.65 -12.21 9.19
C TRP A 208 -2.45 -11.26 9.07
N GLU A 209 -1.74 -10.94 10.16
CA GLU A 209 -0.53 -10.10 10.12
C GLU A 209 0.70 -10.85 9.56
N TRP A 210 0.60 -12.16 9.34
CA TRP A 210 1.69 -13.02 8.91
C TRP A 210 1.37 -13.69 7.58
N VAL A 211 2.37 -13.77 6.69
CA VAL A 211 2.33 -14.67 5.54
C VAL A 211 3.10 -15.94 5.89
N GLY A 212 2.49 -17.10 5.66
CA GLY A 212 3.04 -18.36 6.14
C GLY A 212 2.70 -19.54 5.23
N TRP A 213 3.60 -20.51 5.19
CA TRP A 213 3.53 -21.66 4.28
C TRP A 213 3.63 -22.96 5.06
N SER A 214 3.08 -24.04 4.50
CA SER A 214 3.21 -25.38 5.08
C SER A 214 4.05 -26.30 4.20
N ARG A 215 4.78 -27.24 4.81
CA ARG A 215 5.54 -28.26 4.07
C ARG A 215 4.65 -29.11 3.15
N ARG A 216 3.38 -29.30 3.52
CA ARG A 216 2.40 -30.03 2.70
C ARG A 216 2.05 -29.25 1.44
N GLN A 217 1.80 -27.94 1.56
CA GLN A 217 1.51 -27.06 0.43
C GLN A 217 2.68 -26.99 -0.55
N LEU A 218 3.91 -26.98 -0.03
CA LEU A 218 5.12 -26.92 -0.84
C LEU A 218 5.61 -28.29 -1.32
N GLU A 219 4.90 -29.38 -1.02
CA GLU A 219 5.28 -30.76 -1.38
C GLU A 219 6.72 -31.13 -0.98
N GLY A 220 7.19 -30.59 0.16
CA GLY A 220 8.55 -30.77 0.64
C GLY A 220 9.64 -29.95 -0.08
N GLN A 221 9.29 -29.18 -1.11
CA GLN A 221 10.20 -28.26 -1.78
C GLN A 221 10.48 -27.02 -0.92
N PRO A 222 11.62 -26.35 -1.12
CA PRO A 222 11.88 -25.06 -0.48
C PRO A 222 10.89 -23.99 -0.98
N LEU A 223 10.57 -23.04 -0.10
CA LEU A 223 9.87 -21.83 -0.51
C LEU A 223 10.80 -20.99 -1.39
N ILE A 224 10.32 -20.63 -2.58
CA ILE A 224 11.02 -19.73 -3.51
C ILE A 224 10.25 -18.43 -3.56
N LEU A 225 10.95 -17.33 -3.26
CA LEU A 225 10.47 -15.97 -3.43
C LEU A 225 11.39 -15.24 -4.40
N ILE A 226 10.81 -14.60 -5.42
CA ILE A 226 11.55 -13.82 -6.42
C ILE A 226 11.22 -12.36 -6.20
N PHE A 227 12.23 -11.52 -6.00
CA PHE A 227 12.07 -10.08 -5.78
C PHE A 227 12.59 -9.31 -6.99
N THR A 228 11.74 -8.49 -7.59
CA THR A 228 12.09 -7.68 -8.76
C THR A 228 12.28 -6.23 -8.35
N PHE A 229 13.43 -5.65 -8.69
CA PHE A 229 13.79 -4.27 -8.38
C PHE A 229 13.81 -3.42 -9.65
N GLU A 230 13.52 -2.13 -9.49
CA GLU A 230 13.44 -1.15 -10.60
C GLU A 230 14.76 -0.95 -11.35
N SER A 231 15.88 -1.10 -10.64
CA SER A 231 17.22 -0.88 -11.14
C SER A 231 18.21 -1.81 -10.46
N MET A 232 19.38 -1.98 -11.08
CA MET A 232 20.50 -2.70 -10.47
C MET A 232 20.91 -2.03 -9.16
N ARG A 233 21.12 -2.85 -8.12
CA ARG A 233 21.37 -2.39 -6.74
C ARG A 233 22.45 -3.22 -6.06
N ASN A 234 23.16 -2.57 -5.15
CA ASN A 234 24.06 -3.23 -4.22
C ASN A 234 23.28 -3.60 -2.95
N PHE A 235 23.12 -4.89 -2.70
CA PHE A 235 22.44 -5.40 -1.51
C PHE A 235 23.43 -5.63 -0.38
N THR A 236 23.19 -5.01 0.77
CA THR A 236 24.07 -5.12 1.95
C THR A 236 23.46 -5.94 3.08
N LEU A 237 22.13 -6.05 3.14
CA LEU A 237 21.40 -6.73 4.20
C LEU A 237 20.07 -7.29 3.67
N LEU A 238 19.78 -8.53 4.04
CA LEU A 238 18.43 -9.10 4.00
C LEU A 238 17.95 -9.29 5.44
N SER A 239 16.86 -8.63 5.80
CA SER A 239 16.22 -8.76 7.11
C SER A 239 14.86 -9.43 6.93
N LEU A 240 14.66 -10.57 7.59
CA LEU A 240 13.39 -11.29 7.60
C LEU A 240 12.80 -11.24 9.01
N HIS A 241 11.59 -10.69 9.12
CA HIS A 241 10.82 -10.78 10.36
C HIS A 241 10.03 -12.09 10.34
N ALA A 242 10.40 -13.04 11.21
CA ALA A 242 9.83 -14.38 11.20
C ALA A 242 9.31 -14.77 12.58
N PHE A 243 8.25 -15.57 12.58
CA PHE A 243 7.60 -16.07 13.77
C PHE A 243 7.94 -17.54 14.03
N ALA A 244 8.10 -17.90 15.31
CA ALA A 244 8.28 -19.27 15.74
C ALA A 244 7.53 -19.53 17.05
N SER A 245 6.79 -20.65 17.11
CA SER A 245 6.10 -21.13 18.30
C SER A 245 6.09 -22.65 18.27
N GLN A 246 6.62 -23.26 19.32
CA GLN A 246 6.56 -24.72 19.45
C GLN A 246 5.14 -25.20 19.77
N GLU A 247 4.36 -24.41 20.52
CA GLU A 247 2.98 -24.71 20.88
C GLU A 247 2.07 -24.71 19.65
N ASP A 248 2.25 -23.74 18.77
CA ASP A 248 1.45 -23.58 17.56
C ASP A 248 2.10 -24.27 16.34
N ASP A 249 3.21 -24.99 16.48
CA ASP A 249 3.95 -25.65 15.39
C ASP A 249 4.33 -24.68 14.24
N PHE A 250 4.90 -23.52 14.59
CA PHE A 250 5.55 -22.60 13.66
C PHE A 250 7.06 -22.63 13.84
N GLY A 251 7.79 -22.91 12.76
CA GLY A 251 9.25 -22.99 12.75
C GLY A 251 9.89 -21.88 11.92
N LEU A 252 11.15 -21.60 12.24
CA LEU A 252 12.00 -20.75 11.40
C LEU A 252 12.57 -21.56 10.22
N PRO A 253 12.90 -20.90 9.10
CA PRO A 253 13.64 -21.55 8.02
C PRO A 253 14.99 -22.05 8.54
N SER A 254 15.33 -23.31 8.24
CA SER A 254 16.62 -23.90 8.62
C SER A 254 17.77 -23.36 7.78
N LYS A 255 17.49 -22.89 6.57
CA LYS A 255 18.43 -22.33 5.61
C LYS A 255 17.73 -21.28 4.76
N VAL A 256 18.44 -20.21 4.42
CA VAL A 256 18.05 -19.23 3.41
C VAL A 256 19.23 -19.10 2.46
N GLU A 257 18.91 -19.17 1.17
CA GLU A 257 19.86 -18.98 0.08
C GLU A 257 19.38 -17.79 -0.75
N VAL A 258 20.31 -16.90 -1.09
CA VAL A 258 20.00 -15.73 -1.90
C VAL A 258 20.80 -15.82 -3.18
N TYR A 259 20.07 -15.67 -4.29
CA TYR A 259 20.59 -15.67 -5.65
C TYR A 259 20.31 -14.29 -6.25
N PHE A 260 21.29 -13.73 -6.94
CA PHE A 260 21.13 -12.48 -7.69
C PHE A 260 21.15 -12.79 -9.18
N GLY A 261 20.34 -12.09 -9.96
CA GLY A 261 20.27 -12.29 -11.40
C GLY A 261 19.79 -11.03 -12.09
N ASP A 262 20.18 -10.89 -13.36
CA ASP A 262 19.77 -9.76 -14.20
C ASP A 262 18.34 -9.93 -14.73
N ASN A 263 17.82 -11.16 -14.68
CA ASN A 263 16.45 -11.51 -15.02
C ASN A 263 15.99 -12.75 -14.23
N ALA A 264 14.71 -13.08 -14.31
CA ALA A 264 14.09 -14.17 -13.54
C ALA A 264 14.60 -15.59 -13.91
N THR A 265 15.43 -15.72 -14.95
CA THR A 265 15.90 -17.02 -15.47
C THR A 265 17.43 -17.21 -15.38
N ASN A 266 18.19 -16.13 -15.24
CA ASN A 266 19.65 -16.14 -15.25
C ASN A 266 20.16 -15.59 -13.91
N TYR A 267 20.51 -16.50 -13.01
CA TYR A 267 21.10 -16.17 -11.72
C TYR A 267 22.61 -16.38 -11.76
N HIS A 268 23.35 -15.51 -11.07
CA HIS A 268 24.77 -15.68 -10.83
C HIS A 268 25.02 -16.98 -10.04
N GLU A 269 26.09 -17.68 -10.39
CA GLU A 269 26.47 -18.95 -9.75
C GLU A 269 26.86 -18.78 -8.28
N GLN A 270 27.25 -17.57 -7.87
CA GLN A 270 27.62 -17.27 -6.49
C GLN A 270 26.38 -17.15 -5.61
N VAL A 271 26.16 -18.18 -4.79
CA VAL A 271 25.08 -18.22 -3.80
C VAL A 271 25.55 -17.63 -2.48
N LEU A 272 24.83 -16.64 -1.96
CA LEU A 272 25.00 -16.23 -0.57
C LEU A 272 24.20 -17.18 0.31
N THR A 273 24.93 -17.93 1.15
CA THR A 273 24.36 -18.86 2.12
C THR A 273 24.65 -18.38 3.53
N SER A 274 23.65 -18.51 4.39
CA SER A 274 23.72 -18.07 5.78
C SER A 274 24.52 -19.07 6.65
N PRO A 275 25.31 -18.58 7.62
CA PRO A 275 25.01 -18.89 9.02
C PRO A 275 24.37 -17.66 9.69
N PHE A 276 23.14 -17.81 10.18
CA PHE A 276 22.35 -16.66 10.64
C PHE A 276 22.93 -16.09 11.94
N HIS A 277 23.06 -14.77 12.03
CA HIS A 277 22.96 -14.11 13.32
C HIS A 277 21.47 -13.99 13.68
N LEU A 278 20.92 -15.04 14.31
CA LEU A 278 19.60 -15.01 14.92
C LEU A 278 19.60 -14.03 16.09
N ALA A 279 19.20 -12.79 15.84
CA ALA A 279 18.81 -11.88 16.91
C ALA A 279 17.44 -12.32 17.44
N ARG A 280 17.40 -13.29 18.36
CA ARG A 280 16.17 -13.62 19.08
C ARG A 280 15.80 -12.43 19.95
N ARG A 281 14.64 -11.82 19.69
CA ARG A 281 14.05 -10.84 20.59
C ARG A 281 13.43 -11.59 21.77
N ALA A 282 14.15 -11.70 22.89
CA ALA A 282 13.66 -12.37 24.09
C ALA A 282 12.92 -11.37 24.99
N GLY A 283 11.61 -11.23 24.79
CA GLY A 283 10.74 -10.52 25.74
C GLY A 283 10.89 -8.98 25.77
N PRO A 284 10.09 -8.30 26.61
CA PRO A 284 9.79 -6.87 26.47
C PRO A 284 10.89 -5.92 27.00
N ARG A 285 12.13 -6.37 27.25
CA ARG A 285 13.17 -5.54 27.91
C ARG A 285 14.59 -5.65 27.33
N GLU A 286 14.79 -6.21 26.15
CA GLU A 286 16.11 -6.09 25.49
C GLU A 286 16.22 -4.75 24.74
N PRO A 287 17.29 -3.97 24.95
CA PRO A 287 17.56 -2.81 24.11
C PRO A 287 17.71 -3.28 22.67
N GLN A 288 17.06 -2.56 21.75
CA GLN A 288 17.09 -2.91 20.33
C GLN A 288 18.55 -3.09 19.90
N PRO A 289 18.92 -4.24 19.28
CA PRO A 289 20.19 -4.28 18.57
C PRO A 289 20.19 -3.08 17.61
N ASN A 290 21.34 -2.43 17.50
CA ASN A 290 21.55 -1.27 16.63
C ASN A 290 21.54 -1.74 15.17
N LEU A 291 20.41 -2.34 14.75
CA LEU A 291 19.96 -2.39 13.38
C LEU A 291 19.89 -0.92 13.00
N GLY A 292 20.73 -0.49 12.05
CA GLY A 292 20.66 0.87 11.52
C GLY A 292 19.20 1.25 11.25
N PRO A 293 18.89 2.56 11.25
CA PRO A 293 17.51 3.03 11.23
C PRO A 293 16.72 2.25 10.19
N PRO A 294 15.54 1.71 10.53
CA PRO A 294 14.69 1.05 9.53
C PRO A 294 14.55 1.98 8.33
N PRO A 295 14.47 1.46 7.08
CA PRO A 295 14.29 2.29 5.89
C PRO A 295 13.23 3.32 6.22
N PRO A 296 13.49 4.63 6.03
CA PRO A 296 12.81 5.72 6.73
C PRO A 296 11.31 5.49 6.64
N HIS A 297 10.75 4.88 7.69
CA HIS A 297 9.34 4.60 7.74
C HIS A 297 8.70 5.97 7.65
N CYS A 298 7.77 6.17 6.71
CA CYS A 298 6.89 7.32 6.78
C CYS A 298 6.25 7.23 8.17
N GLN A 299 6.73 8.02 9.12
CA GLN A 299 6.19 8.01 10.47
C GLN A 299 4.70 8.25 10.30
N ARG A 300 3.87 7.28 10.69
CA ARG A 300 2.42 7.45 10.67
C ARG A 300 2.14 8.71 11.49
N PRO A 301 1.60 9.77 10.88
CA PRO A 301 1.32 11.02 11.57
C PRO A 301 0.26 10.83 12.66
#